data_AF-A0A936ZZU1-F1
#
_entry.id   AF-A0A936ZZU1-F1
#
_cell.length_a   1.000
_cell.length_b   1.000
_cell.length_c   1.000
_cell.angle_alpha   90.00
_cell.angle_beta   90.00
_cell.angle_gamma   90.00
#
_symmetry.space_group_name_H-M   'P 1'
#
loop_
_entity.id
_entity.type
_entity.pdbx_description
1 polymer ?
#
loop_
_entity_poly.entity_id
_entity_poly.type
_entity_poly.pdbx_seq_one_letter_code
_entity_poly.pdbx_strand_id
1 'polypeptide(L)'
;MLKGKKGLYILLPVVAFVWGAIIFQVVGAFSDEDPVFEKGAEVNIAPLEEKERDTFSIGFIERDPFLGTLYKPKKKVVVKPKSITKKPPLVWPSIIYKGVVSDHGNANAIYLIGINGTDQLMQLKQTISEVTLMRGGSNTVRVKYKGKIKEFKIAN
;
A
#
# COMPACT_ATOMS: atom_id res chain seq x y z
N MET A 1 2.98 17.47 61.97
CA MET A 1 3.46 16.07 62.00
C MET A 1 2.34 15.18 62.52
N LEU A 2 1.59 14.51 61.63
CA LEU A 2 0.53 13.57 62.02
C LEU A 2 1.19 12.27 62.54
N LYS A 3 1.39 12.18 63.86
CA LYS A 3 1.88 10.97 64.52
C LYS A 3 0.75 9.94 64.58
N GLY A 4 0.78 8.97 63.67
CA GLY A 4 -0.10 7.80 63.61
C GLY A 4 -0.56 7.46 62.19
N LYS A 5 -0.94 6.19 61.94
CA LYS A 5 -1.44 5.69 60.64
C LYS A 5 -2.69 6.44 60.11
N LYS A 6 -3.27 7.35 60.91
CA LYS A 6 -4.41 8.22 60.58
C LYS A 6 -4.17 9.08 59.33
N GLY A 7 -2.93 9.53 59.11
CA GLY A 7 -2.58 10.27 57.89
C GLY A 7 -2.76 9.43 56.63
N LEU A 8 -2.44 8.13 56.68
CA LEU A 8 -2.64 7.20 55.56
C LEU A 8 -4.13 6.99 55.25
N TYR A 9 -4.98 6.90 56.29
CA TYR A 9 -6.43 6.73 56.10
C TYR A 9 -7.13 7.95 55.49
N ILE A 10 -6.60 9.16 55.69
CA ILE A 10 -7.07 10.37 54.99
C ILE A 10 -6.42 10.48 53.60
N LEU A 11 -5.15 10.13 53.47
CA LEU A 11 -4.41 10.30 52.23
C LEU A 11 -4.88 9.35 51.13
N LEU A 12 -5.24 8.12 51.48
CA LEU A 12 -5.67 7.09 50.53
C LEU A 12 -6.94 7.48 49.73
N PRO A 13 -8.06 7.91 50.34
CA PRO A 13 -9.24 8.34 49.60
C PRO A 13 -8.99 9.60 48.76
N VAL A 14 -8.15 10.53 49.24
CA VAL A 14 -7.78 11.73 48.49
C VAL A 14 -7.02 11.36 47.21
N VAL A 15 -6.04 10.46 47.32
CA VAL A 15 -5.28 9.98 46.16
C VAL A 15 -6.18 9.22 45.18
N ALA A 16 -7.09 8.37 45.69
CA ALA A 16 -8.05 7.66 44.85
C ALA A 16 -8.98 8.61 44.07
N PHE A 17 -9.39 9.73 44.68
CA PHE A 17 -10.22 10.74 44.03
C PHE A 17 -9.47 11.45 42.89
N VAL A 18 -8.20 11.83 43.12
CA VAL A 18 -7.35 12.45 42.08
C VAL A 18 -7.15 11.51 40.90
N TRP A 19 -6.81 10.24 41.15
CA TRP A 19 -6.66 9.26 40.08
C TRP A 19 -7.98 8.93 39.36
N GLY A 20 -9.09 8.86 40.09
CA GLY A 20 -10.41 8.69 39.51
C GLY A 20 -10.79 9.82 38.54
N ALA A 21 -10.50 11.08 38.91
CA ALA A 21 -10.73 12.24 38.05
C ALA A 21 -9.86 12.21 36.78
N ILE A 22 -8.59 11.82 36.91
CA ILE A 22 -7.68 11.68 35.76
C ILE A 22 -8.20 10.59 34.81
N ILE A 23 -8.59 9.42 35.32
CA ILE A 23 -9.12 8.32 34.51
C ILE A 23 -10.41 8.75 33.79
N PHE A 24 -11.31 9.44 34.49
CA PHE A 24 -12.56 9.95 33.90
C PHE A 24 -12.29 10.92 32.73
N GLN A 25 -11.37 11.85 32.91
CA GLN A 25 -11.00 12.81 31.86
C GLN A 25 -10.36 12.14 30.65
N VAL A 26 -9.49 11.15 30.89
CA VAL A 26 -8.81 10.40 29.82
C VAL A 26 -9.81 9.58 28.99
N VAL A 27 -10.72 8.84 29.64
CA VAL A 27 -11.76 8.06 28.93
C VAL A 27 -12.72 8.97 28.15
N GLY A 28 -13.07 10.13 28.71
CA GLY A 28 -13.88 11.13 28.01
C GLY A 28 -13.20 11.72 26.76
N ALA A 29 -11.89 11.95 26.81
CA ALA A 29 -11.12 12.44 25.67
C ALA A 29 -10.90 11.39 24.56
N PHE A 30 -10.95 10.09 24.91
CA PHE A 30 -10.92 8.97 23.97
C PHE A 30 -12.31 8.53 23.49
N SER A 31 -13.37 9.19 23.94
CA SER A 31 -14.70 8.98 23.38
C SER A 31 -14.76 9.76 22.07
N ASP A 32 -14.57 9.04 20.96
CA ASP A 32 -14.51 9.57 19.60
C ASP A 32 -15.81 10.31 19.24
N GLU A 33 -15.86 11.61 19.50
CA GLU A 33 -16.67 12.50 18.69
C GLU A 33 -15.83 12.83 17.46
N ASP A 34 -16.12 12.11 16.36
CA ASP A 34 -15.45 12.30 15.09
C ASP A 34 -15.45 13.80 14.73
N PRO A 35 -14.30 14.40 14.38
CA PRO A 35 -14.29 15.78 13.91
C PRO A 35 -15.14 15.86 12.64
N VAL A 36 -16.24 16.61 12.71
CA VAL A 36 -17.06 16.90 11.56
C VAL A 36 -16.19 17.67 10.57
N PHE A 37 -15.75 16.99 9.53
CA PHE A 37 -15.10 17.62 8.39
C PHE A 37 -16.14 18.54 7.73
N GLU A 38 -15.97 19.85 7.90
CA GLU A 38 -16.67 20.84 7.10
C GLU A 38 -16.41 20.51 5.62
N LYS A 39 -17.48 20.20 4.88
CA LYS A 39 -17.43 19.89 3.45
C LYS A 39 -16.78 21.08 2.73
N GLY A 40 -15.56 20.89 2.24
CA GLY A 40 -14.85 21.88 1.45
C GLY A 40 -15.72 22.37 0.30
N ALA A 41 -15.72 23.68 0.08
CA ALA A 41 -16.50 24.33 -0.97
C ALA A 41 -16.23 23.70 -2.34
N GLU A 42 -17.31 23.37 -3.07
CA GLU A 42 -17.23 22.85 -4.43
C GLU A 42 -16.71 23.94 -5.37
N VAL A 43 -15.46 23.78 -5.81
CA VAL A 43 -14.87 24.65 -6.83
C VAL A 43 -15.40 24.21 -8.19
N ASN A 44 -16.18 25.10 -8.81
CA ASN A 44 -16.73 24.87 -10.14
C ASN A 44 -15.65 25.16 -11.19
N ILE A 45 -15.01 24.10 -11.69
CA ILE A 45 -13.95 24.20 -12.70
C ILE A 45 -14.62 24.27 -14.08
N ALA A 46 -14.56 25.43 -14.73
CA ALA A 46 -15.06 25.60 -16.09
C ALA A 46 -14.22 24.75 -17.08
N PRO A 47 -14.85 24.00 -17.99
CA PRO A 47 -14.12 23.24 -19.02
C PRO A 47 -13.36 24.19 -19.97
N LEU A 48 -12.08 23.91 -20.21
CA LEU A 48 -11.31 24.59 -21.25
C LEU A 48 -11.77 24.08 -22.63
N GLU A 49 -12.05 24.99 -23.56
CA GLU A 49 -12.24 24.65 -24.97
C GLU A 49 -10.93 24.18 -25.58
N GLU A 50 -10.89 22.91 -26.00
CA GLU A 50 -9.75 22.33 -26.71
C GLU A 50 -9.79 22.77 -28.19
N LYS A 51 -8.89 23.66 -28.57
CA LYS A 51 -8.66 23.99 -29.99
C LYS A 51 -7.88 22.85 -30.65
N GLU A 52 -8.50 22.19 -31.63
CA GLU A 52 -7.86 21.12 -32.39
C GLU A 52 -6.58 21.63 -33.08
N ARG A 53 -5.51 20.83 -32.98
CA ARG A 53 -4.22 21.15 -33.58
C ARG A 53 -4.24 20.78 -35.06
N ASP A 54 -3.79 21.71 -35.89
CA ASP A 54 -3.68 21.48 -37.32
C ASP A 54 -2.72 20.32 -37.61
N THR A 55 -3.15 19.37 -38.44
CA THR A 55 -2.39 18.16 -38.75
C THR A 55 -1.91 18.23 -40.19
N PHE A 56 -0.61 18.11 -40.40
CA PHE A 56 -0.01 18.02 -41.72
C PHE A 56 0.41 16.58 -42.04
N SER A 57 0.18 16.17 -43.28
CA SER A 57 0.66 14.90 -43.83
C SER A 57 1.95 15.13 -44.61
N ILE A 58 2.99 14.34 -44.32
CA ILE A 58 4.23 14.36 -45.10
C ILE A 58 4.02 13.61 -46.43
N GLY A 59 4.30 14.27 -47.55
CA GLY A 59 4.33 13.64 -48.87
C GLY A 59 5.56 12.75 -49.02
N PHE A 60 5.47 11.70 -49.84
CA PHE A 60 6.60 10.83 -50.13
C PHE A 60 7.59 11.56 -51.05
N ILE A 61 8.76 11.92 -50.52
CA ILE A 61 9.84 12.56 -51.29
C ILE A 61 10.77 11.46 -51.78
N GLU A 62 10.91 11.33 -53.11
CA GLU A 62 11.68 10.24 -53.74
C GLU A 62 13.20 10.44 -53.63
N ARG A 63 13.66 11.70 -53.61
CA ARG A 63 15.08 12.09 -53.58
C ARG A 63 15.39 13.04 -52.44
N ASP A 64 16.45 12.72 -51.69
CA ASP A 64 16.99 13.59 -50.65
C ASP A 64 17.54 14.90 -51.26
N PRO A 65 16.98 16.08 -50.92
CA PRO A 65 17.37 17.36 -51.52
C PRO A 65 18.73 17.89 -51.05
N PHE A 66 19.38 17.23 -50.08
CA PHE A 66 20.71 17.63 -49.61
C PHE A 66 21.81 16.77 -50.22
N LEU A 67 21.62 15.44 -50.22
CA LEU A 67 22.64 14.48 -50.66
C LEU A 67 22.33 13.79 -52.00
N GLY A 68 21.14 13.99 -52.58
CA GLY A 68 20.75 13.40 -53.88
C GLY A 68 20.52 11.88 -53.85
N THR A 69 20.48 11.26 -52.67
CA THR A 69 20.30 9.82 -52.52
C THR A 69 18.82 9.43 -52.64
N LEU A 70 18.56 8.22 -53.14
CA LEU A 70 17.19 7.67 -53.25
C LEU A 70 16.76 7.08 -51.91
N TYR A 71 15.61 7.52 -51.40
CA TYR A 71 15.05 7.01 -50.16
C TYR A 71 14.55 5.57 -50.35
N LYS A 72 15.19 4.61 -49.68
CA LYS A 72 14.77 3.19 -49.66
C LYS A 72 14.18 2.86 -48.30
N PRO A 73 12.84 2.91 -48.11
CA PRO A 73 12.25 2.55 -46.83
C PRO A 73 12.55 1.07 -46.54
N LYS A 74 13.08 0.78 -45.35
CA LYS A 74 13.29 -0.60 -44.90
C LYS A 74 11.94 -1.31 -44.91
N LYS A 75 11.83 -2.40 -45.69
CA LYS A 75 10.64 -3.24 -45.75
C LYS A 75 10.32 -3.69 -44.32
N LYS A 76 9.18 -3.25 -43.77
CA LYS A 76 8.71 -3.74 -42.47
C LYS A 76 8.51 -5.25 -42.62
N VAL A 77 9.32 -6.02 -41.92
CA VAL A 77 9.11 -7.46 -41.80
C VAL A 77 7.77 -7.63 -41.10
N VAL A 78 6.78 -8.14 -41.83
CA VAL A 78 5.47 -8.48 -41.26
C VAL A 78 5.69 -9.72 -40.39
N VAL A 79 6.04 -9.49 -39.13
CA VAL A 79 6.05 -10.55 -38.13
C VAL A 79 4.59 -10.96 -37.94
N LYS A 80 4.24 -12.17 -38.41
CA LYS A 80 2.90 -12.73 -38.18
C LYS A 80 2.63 -12.71 -36.68
N PRO A 81 1.50 -12.15 -36.21
CA PRO A 81 1.20 -12.12 -34.79
C PRO A 81 1.08 -13.56 -34.32
N LYS A 82 1.99 -13.96 -33.43
CA LYS A 82 1.88 -15.23 -32.71
C LYS A 82 0.56 -15.19 -31.95
N SER A 83 -0.29 -16.18 -32.13
CA SER A 83 -1.55 -16.29 -31.39
C SER A 83 -1.24 -16.23 -29.89
N ILE A 84 -1.54 -15.08 -29.27
CA ILE A 84 -1.42 -14.91 -27.83
C ILE A 84 -2.70 -15.51 -27.26
N THR A 85 -2.66 -16.77 -26.87
CA THR A 85 -3.73 -17.35 -26.07
C THR A 85 -3.86 -16.50 -24.81
N LYS A 86 -4.98 -15.78 -24.67
CA LYS A 86 -5.25 -14.94 -23.50
C LYS A 86 -5.35 -15.87 -22.28
N LYS A 87 -4.30 -15.90 -21.46
CA LYS A 87 -4.32 -16.63 -20.19
C LYS A 87 -5.45 -16.06 -19.32
N PRO A 88 -6.20 -16.90 -18.59
CA PRO A 88 -7.24 -16.41 -17.70
C PRO A 88 -6.65 -15.42 -16.68
N PRO A 89 -7.42 -14.41 -16.26
CA PRO A 89 -6.96 -13.44 -15.28
C PRO A 89 -6.66 -14.15 -13.95
N LEU A 90 -5.47 -13.90 -13.41
CA LEU A 90 -5.05 -14.44 -12.11
C LEU A 90 -5.76 -13.68 -11.00
N VAL A 91 -6.64 -14.36 -10.26
CA VAL A 91 -7.26 -13.85 -9.04
C VAL A 91 -6.28 -14.04 -7.87
N TRP A 92 -5.99 -12.97 -7.13
CA TRP A 92 -5.15 -13.03 -5.94
C TRP A 92 -5.99 -13.42 -4.71
N PRO A 93 -5.48 -14.25 -3.79
CA PRO A 93 -6.11 -14.43 -2.48
C PRO A 93 -6.07 -13.13 -1.68
N SER A 94 -6.91 -13.02 -0.65
CA SER A 94 -6.84 -11.89 0.29
C SER A 94 -5.56 -12.02 1.12
N ILE A 95 -4.64 -11.07 0.98
CA ILE A 95 -3.35 -11.07 1.68
C ILE A 95 -3.25 -9.80 2.51
N ILE A 96 -3.10 -9.96 3.82
CA ILE A 96 -2.98 -8.87 4.79
C ILE A 96 -1.66 -9.05 5.53
N TYR A 97 -0.76 -8.08 5.43
CA TYR A 97 0.48 -8.09 6.20
C TYR A 97 0.25 -7.43 7.56
N LYS A 98 0.54 -8.17 8.64
CA LYS A 98 0.31 -7.70 10.02
C LYS A 98 1.59 -7.28 10.75
N GLY A 99 2.76 -7.65 10.23
CA GLY A 99 4.05 -7.24 10.80
C GLY A 99 5.04 -8.40 10.99
N VAL A 100 6.16 -8.06 11.61
CA VAL A 100 7.23 -9.02 11.97
C VAL A 100 7.10 -9.41 13.45
N VAL A 101 7.25 -10.70 13.73
CA VAL A 101 7.06 -11.30 15.06
C VAL A 101 8.40 -11.60 15.74
N SER A 102 9.51 -11.70 15.00
CA SER A 102 10.85 -11.94 15.55
C SER A 102 11.88 -10.86 15.17
N ASP A 103 13.00 -10.84 15.89
CA ASP A 103 13.96 -9.74 15.98
C ASP A 103 14.44 -9.18 14.61
N HIS A 104 14.61 -7.86 14.58
CA HIS A 104 14.96 -7.02 13.43
C HIS A 104 16.43 -7.26 13.01
N GLY A 105 16.74 -8.39 12.35
CA GLY A 105 18.11 -8.54 11.88
C GLY A 105 18.52 -9.74 11.04
N ASN A 106 17.72 -10.81 10.89
CA ASN A 106 18.28 -12.03 10.31
C ASN A 106 17.34 -12.88 9.44
N ALA A 107 17.96 -13.81 8.71
CA ALA A 107 17.34 -14.83 7.85
C ALA A 107 16.25 -15.68 8.52
N ASN A 108 16.12 -15.61 9.85
CA ASN A 108 15.13 -16.31 10.67
C ASN A 108 13.97 -15.40 11.14
N ALA A 109 13.80 -14.23 10.52
CA ALA A 109 12.65 -13.37 10.77
C ALA A 109 11.32 -14.10 10.42
N ILE A 110 10.35 -14.03 11.33
CA ILE A 110 9.02 -14.60 11.18
C ILE A 110 8.04 -13.45 10.95
N TYR A 111 7.24 -13.57 9.89
CA TYR A 111 6.28 -12.56 9.48
C TYR A 111 4.87 -13.08 9.67
N LEU A 112 3.99 -12.24 10.20
CA LEU A 112 2.57 -12.55 10.37
C LEU A 112 1.80 -12.07 9.13
N ILE A 113 1.21 -13.01 8.40
CA ILE A 113 0.50 -12.76 7.14
C ILE A 113 -0.86 -13.45 7.20
N GLY A 114 -1.94 -12.68 7.05
CA GLY A 114 -3.29 -13.21 6.88
C GLY A 114 -3.53 -13.61 5.43
N ILE A 115 -3.82 -14.89 5.18
CA ILE A 115 -4.17 -15.42 3.86
C ILE A 115 -5.61 -15.92 3.91
N ASN A 116 -6.50 -15.31 3.13
CA ASN A 116 -7.95 -15.62 3.11
C ASN A 116 -8.61 -15.58 4.50
N GLY A 117 -8.17 -14.67 5.37
CA GLY A 117 -8.70 -14.51 6.73
C GLY A 117 -8.03 -15.38 7.80
N THR A 118 -7.15 -16.32 7.42
CA THR A 118 -6.39 -17.12 8.37
C THR A 118 -4.98 -16.57 8.55
N ASP A 119 -4.59 -16.32 9.79
CA ASP A 119 -3.25 -15.85 10.12
C ASP A 119 -2.22 -16.98 10.03
N GLN A 120 -1.12 -16.68 9.35
CA GLN A 120 -0.02 -17.60 9.11
C GLN A 120 1.30 -16.94 9.53
N LEU A 121 2.13 -17.69 10.25
CA LEU A 121 3.51 -17.30 10.52
C LEU A 121 4.40 -17.87 9.43
N MET A 122 5.08 -16.99 8.70
CA MET A 122 5.88 -17.36 7.54
C MET A 122 7.32 -16.88 7.67
N GLN A 123 8.26 -17.75 7.35
CA GLN A 123 9.66 -17.43 7.13
C GLN A 123 9.93 -17.07 5.66
N LEU A 124 11.07 -16.43 5.40
CA LEU A 124 11.52 -16.17 4.03
C LEU A 124 11.60 -17.47 3.23
N LYS A 125 11.12 -17.43 1.99
CA LYS A 125 11.01 -18.53 1.02
C LYS A 125 10.05 -19.66 1.42
N GLN A 126 9.37 -19.57 2.56
CA GLN A 126 8.32 -20.52 2.93
C GLN A 126 7.10 -20.33 2.03
N THR A 127 6.44 -21.45 1.69
CA THR A 127 5.21 -21.45 0.89
C THR A 127 4.07 -22.02 1.72
N ILE A 128 2.99 -21.27 1.86
CA ILE A 128 1.75 -21.68 2.51
C ILE A 128 0.60 -21.26 1.60
N SER A 129 -0.35 -22.16 1.34
CA SER A 129 -1.50 -21.89 0.46
C SER A 129 -1.11 -21.36 -0.94
N GLU A 130 -0.05 -21.93 -1.53
CA GLU A 130 0.58 -21.50 -2.80
C GLU A 130 1.15 -20.06 -2.81
N VAL A 131 1.15 -19.38 -1.68
CA VAL A 131 1.77 -18.06 -1.50
C VAL A 131 3.16 -18.27 -0.92
N THR A 132 4.19 -17.83 -1.63
CA THR A 132 5.58 -17.88 -1.17
C THR A 132 6.00 -16.50 -0.68
N LEU A 133 6.53 -16.40 0.54
CA LEU A 133 7.11 -15.17 1.04
C LEU A 133 8.51 -14.98 0.42
N MET A 134 8.67 -13.99 -0.45
CA MET A 134 9.95 -13.75 -1.14
C MET A 134 10.87 -12.81 -0.35
N ARG A 135 10.29 -11.79 0.27
CA ARG A 135 11.00 -10.80 1.08
C ARG A 135 10.04 -10.21 2.11
N GLY A 136 10.54 -9.95 3.31
CA GLY A 136 9.81 -9.21 4.33
C GLY A 136 10.70 -8.11 4.91
N GLY A 137 10.09 -6.97 5.19
CA GLY A 137 10.66 -5.87 5.96
C GLY A 137 9.68 -5.47 7.06
N SER A 138 10.01 -4.45 7.85
CA SER A 138 9.13 -3.97 8.93
C SER A 138 7.75 -3.54 8.43
N ASN A 139 7.70 -2.84 7.29
CA ASN A 139 6.48 -2.21 6.79
C ASN A 139 5.91 -2.83 5.49
N THR A 140 6.67 -3.68 4.81
CA THR A 140 6.25 -4.29 3.53
C THR A 140 6.66 -5.75 3.40
N VAL A 141 5.87 -6.51 2.64
CA VAL A 141 6.22 -7.87 2.22
C VAL A 141 6.04 -8.04 0.73
N ARG A 142 6.94 -8.80 0.12
CA ARG A 142 6.80 -9.29 -1.26
C ARG A 142 6.46 -10.77 -1.24
N VAL A 143 5.34 -11.10 -1.85
CA VAL A 143 4.84 -12.47 -1.96
C VAL A 143 4.73 -12.88 -3.42
N LYS A 144 4.94 -14.17 -3.68
CA LYS A 144 4.79 -14.79 -5.00
C LYS A 144 3.59 -15.72 -4.97
N TYR A 145 2.66 -15.54 -5.91
CA TYR A 145 1.50 -16.41 -6.11
C TYR A 145 1.39 -16.76 -7.59
N LYS A 146 1.35 -18.06 -7.91
CA LYS A 146 1.25 -18.59 -9.29
C LYS A 146 2.21 -17.91 -10.29
N GLY A 147 3.45 -17.67 -9.84
CA GLY A 147 4.51 -17.06 -10.66
C GLY A 147 4.50 -15.53 -10.74
N LYS A 148 3.46 -14.85 -10.23
CA LYS A 148 3.42 -13.38 -10.14
C LYS A 148 3.85 -12.92 -8.76
N ILE A 149 4.57 -11.80 -8.70
CA ILE A 149 5.04 -11.19 -7.46
C ILE A 149 4.24 -9.92 -7.21
N LYS A 150 3.79 -9.72 -5.97
CA LYS A 150 3.11 -8.50 -5.54
C LYS A 150 3.61 -8.08 -4.17
N GLU A 151 3.62 -6.78 -3.94
CA GLU A 151 4.03 -6.16 -2.69
C GLU A 151 2.80 -5.71 -1.90
N PHE A 152 2.82 -5.95 -0.59
CA PHE A 152 1.78 -5.57 0.35
C PHE A 152 2.41 -4.74 1.47
N LYS A 153 1.76 -3.64 1.82
CA LYS A 153 2.13 -2.80 2.96
C LYS A 153 1.46 -3.31 4.22
N ILE A 154 1.96 -2.93 5.39
CA ILE A 154 1.32 -3.25 6.66
C ILE A 154 -0.10 -2.69 6.68
N ALA A 155 -1.04 -3.47 7.20
CA ALA A 155 -2.36 -2.95 7.52
C ALA A 155 -2.25 -2.09 8.78
N ASN A 156 -2.62 -0.82 8.67
CA ASN A 156 -2.81 0.07 9.82
C ASN A 156 -4.13 -0.24 10.52
#